data_AF-A0A820E9E8-F1
#
_entry.id   AF-A0A820E9E8-F1
#
_cell.length_a   1.000
_cell.length_b   1.000
_cell.length_c   1.000
_cell.angle_alpha   90.00
_cell.angle_beta   90.00
_cell.angle_gamma   90.00
#
_symmetry.space_group_name_H-M   'P 1'
#
loop_
_entity.id
_entity.type
_entity.pdbx_description
1 polymer ?
#
loop_
_entity_poly.entity_id
_entity_poly.type
_entity_poly.pdbx_seq_one_letter_code
_entity_poly.pdbx_strand_id
1 'polypeptide(L)'
;MATFFIFILVSFSYLMVVVSFFVQSPRLVPIPRVNTYAYDHQSLEFNKTDLIYGHYTGFSSITFRENTYANYTIDYTTGDMMNFATVFGVLFSSITGLLAGANMSGKKKQSIQFNI
;
A
#
# COMPACT_ATOMS: atom_id res chain seq x y z
N MET A 1 -34.37 1.78 13.75
CA MET A 1 -34.01 3.22 13.75
C MET A 1 -32.51 3.42 13.95
N ALA A 2 -31.89 2.86 15.00
CA ALA A 2 -30.43 2.97 15.24
C ALA A 2 -29.54 2.52 14.05
N THR A 3 -29.91 1.47 13.33
CA THR A 3 -29.15 0.96 12.18
C THR A 3 -29.09 1.92 10.99
N PHE A 4 -30.14 2.69 10.74
CA PHE A 4 -30.15 3.72 9.68
C PHE A 4 -29.20 4.87 10.00
N PHE A 5 -29.11 5.30 11.26
CA PHE A 5 -28.17 6.33 11.69
C PHE A 5 -26.72 5.88 11.53
N ILE A 6 -26.42 4.64 11.91
CA ILE A 6 -25.08 4.06 11.74
C ILE A 6 -24.72 3.98 10.25
N PHE A 7 -25.66 3.55 9.40
CA PHE A 7 -25.43 3.48 7.96
C PHE A 7 -25.10 4.86 7.35
N ILE A 8 -25.85 5.90 7.71
CA ILE A 8 -25.59 7.27 7.23
C ILE A 8 -24.22 7.76 7.70
N LEU A 9 -23.90 7.54 8.98
CA LEU A 9 -22.63 7.97 9.56
C LEU A 9 -21.44 7.30 8.88
N VAL A 10 -21.51 5.99 8.66
CA VAL A 10 -20.45 5.23 7.96
C VAL A 10 -20.33 5.65 6.49
N SER A 11 -21.46 5.89 5.82
CA SER A 11 -21.44 6.36 4.43
C SER A 11 -20.79 7.75 4.33
N PHE A 12 -21.07 8.64 5.27
CA PHE A 12 -20.48 9.97 5.31
C PHE A 12 -18.97 9.93 5.60
N SER A 13 -18.53 9.15 6.58
CA SER A 13 -17.10 9.00 6.87
C SER A 13 -16.34 8.41 5.69
N TYR A 14 -16.92 7.41 5.00
CA TYR A 14 -16.37 6.85 3.78
C TYR A 14 -16.25 7.90 2.66
N LEU A 15 -17.30 8.70 2.42
CA LEU A 15 -17.27 9.77 1.42
C LEU A 15 -16.16 10.79 1.70
N MET A 16 -15.95 11.17 2.97
CA MET A 16 -14.88 12.09 3.34
C MET A 16 -13.49 11.52 3.04
N VAL A 17 -13.28 10.23 3.31
CA VAL A 17 -12.02 9.55 2.97
C VAL A 17 -11.82 9.53 1.45
N VAL A 18 -12.86 9.20 0.69
CA VAL A 18 -12.80 9.20 -0.78
C VAL A 18 -12.44 10.59 -1.30
N VAL A 19 -13.13 11.63 -0.84
CA VAL A 19 -12.87 13.03 -1.23
C VAL A 19 -11.44 13.46 -0.87
N SER A 20 -10.92 13.04 0.28
CA SER A 20 -9.55 13.38 0.70
C SER A 20 -8.50 12.95 -0.31
N PHE A 21 -8.70 11.85 -1.04
CA PHE A 21 -7.75 11.43 -2.07
C PHE A 21 -7.76 12.35 -3.29
N PHE A 22 -8.90 12.97 -3.63
CA PHE A 22 -9.02 13.85 -4.80
C PHE A 22 -8.52 15.27 -4.55
N VAL A 23 -8.44 15.71 -3.28
CA VAL A 23 -7.97 17.06 -2.92
C VAL A 23 -6.45 17.18 -2.99
N GLN A 24 -5.72 16.06 -2.89
CA GLN A 24 -4.26 16.10 -2.86
C GLN A 24 -3.68 16.43 -4.25
N SER A 25 -3.07 17.62 -4.37
CA SER A 25 -2.41 18.06 -5.59
C SER A 25 -1.06 17.38 -5.82
N PRO A 26 -0.58 17.34 -7.09
CA PRO A 26 0.77 16.88 -7.40
C PRO A 26 1.82 17.67 -6.59
N ARG A 27 2.76 16.96 -5.97
CA ARG A 27 3.81 17.57 -5.14
C ARG A 27 5.13 16.83 -5.27
N LEU A 28 6.21 17.56 -5.06
CA LEU A 28 7.56 17.01 -4.92
C LEU A 28 7.78 16.62 -3.46
N VAL A 29 8.13 15.36 -3.22
CA VAL A 29 8.37 14.81 -1.88
C VAL A 29 9.88 14.71 -1.66
N PRO A 30 10.48 15.47 -0.73
CA PRO A 30 11.92 15.37 -0.48
C PRO A 30 12.25 14.01 0.12
N ILE A 31 13.22 13.30 -0.46
CA ILE A 31 13.66 12.01 0.05
C ILE A 31 14.65 12.25 1.20
N PRO A 32 14.46 11.58 2.36
CA PRO A 32 15.37 11.73 3.49
C PRO A 32 16.80 11.29 3.13
N ARG A 33 17.79 12.08 3.56
CA ARG A 33 19.23 11.79 3.35
C ARG A 33 19.71 10.50 4.01
N VAL A 34 18.97 10.01 5.00
CA VAL A 34 19.25 8.72 5.66
C VAL A 34 18.94 7.53 4.75
N ASN A 35 18.24 7.72 3.63
CA ASN A 35 17.99 6.68 2.65
C ASN A 35 19.25 6.43 1.82
N THR A 36 20.15 5.58 2.33
CA THR A 36 21.39 5.23 1.64
C THR A 36 21.12 4.69 0.24
N TYR A 37 20.09 3.85 0.05
CA TYR A 37 19.80 3.25 -1.26
C TYR A 37 19.43 4.26 -2.35
N ALA A 38 18.68 5.32 -2.00
CA ALA A 38 18.28 6.33 -2.98
C ALA A 38 19.44 7.27 -3.38
N TYR A 39 20.42 7.45 -2.50
CA TYR A 39 21.58 8.32 -2.73
C TYR A 39 22.83 7.56 -3.22
N ASP A 40 22.94 6.25 -2.96
CA ASP A 40 24.09 5.41 -3.33
C ASP A 40 24.03 4.94 -4.80
N HIS A 41 22.83 4.67 -5.32
CA HIS A 41 22.64 4.23 -6.71
C HIS A 41 22.79 5.37 -7.74
N GLN A 42 22.92 6.62 -7.28
CA GLN A 42 23.27 7.78 -8.11
C GLN A 42 24.77 8.09 -7.93
N SER A 43 25.62 7.19 -8.40
CA SER A 43 27.07 7.38 -8.52
C SER A 43 27.45 8.32 -9.68
N LEU A 44 26.75 9.46 -9.79
CA LEU A 44 27.08 10.56 -10.70
C LEU A 44 27.00 11.86 -9.91
N GLU A 45 28.14 12.24 -9.33
CA GLU A 45 28.54 13.62 -9.03
C GLU A 45 27.49 14.57 -8.43
N PHE A 46 26.57 14.08 -7.60
CA PHE A 46 25.66 14.98 -6.88
C PHE A 46 26.35 15.46 -5.61
N ASN A 47 26.55 16.77 -5.51
CA ASN A 47 27.08 17.41 -4.31
C ASN A 47 26.24 16.97 -3.10
N LYS A 48 26.88 16.48 -2.02
CA LYS A 48 26.21 15.92 -0.82
C LYS A 48 25.22 16.88 -0.13
N THR A 49 25.12 18.12 -0.62
CA THR A 49 24.16 19.15 -0.19
C THR A 49 22.83 19.11 -0.91
N ASP A 50 22.70 18.47 -2.07
CA ASP A 50 21.48 18.56 -2.87
C ASP A 50 20.42 17.53 -2.46
N LEU A 51 19.17 17.98 -2.43
CA LEU A 51 18.00 17.16 -2.07
C LEU A 51 17.44 16.53 -3.34
N ILE A 52 17.23 15.20 -3.31
CA ILE A 52 16.50 14.50 -4.36
C ILE A 52 15.00 14.50 -4.01
N TYR A 53 14.16 14.60 -5.03
CA TYR A 53 12.71 14.69 -4.87
C TYR A 53 12.02 13.52 -5.58
N GLY A 54 11.10 12.86 -4.89
CA GLY A 54 10.15 11.93 -5.48
C GLY A 54 8.94 12.68 -6.05
N HIS A 55 8.44 12.22 -7.19
CA HIS A 55 7.28 12.83 -7.85
C HIS A 55 5.98 12.15 -7.38
N TYR A 56 5.16 12.87 -6.63
CA TYR A 56 3.79 12.45 -6.34
C TYR A 56 2.83 13.16 -7.29
N THR A 57 2.13 12.41 -8.14
CA THR A 57 1.25 12.97 -9.19
C THR A 57 -0.24 12.96 -8.82
N GLY A 58 -0.64 12.40 -7.67
CA GLY A 58 -2.05 12.19 -7.34
C GLY A 58 -2.76 11.25 -8.33
N PHE A 59 -4.06 11.47 -8.56
CA PHE A 59 -4.83 10.73 -9.58
C PHE A 59 -4.51 11.23 -11.00
N SER A 60 -3.59 10.53 -11.66
CA SER A 60 -3.20 10.80 -13.05
C SER A 60 -3.39 9.54 -13.90
N SER A 61 -4.22 9.62 -14.94
CA SER A 61 -4.45 8.52 -15.88
C SER A 61 -3.19 8.18 -16.68
N ILE A 62 -2.35 9.17 -16.94
CA ILE A 62 -1.06 9.01 -17.62
C ILE A 62 -0.14 8.17 -16.73
N THR A 63 0.04 8.58 -15.47
CA THR A 63 0.86 7.86 -14.50
C THR A 63 0.33 6.45 -14.29
N PHE A 64 -1.00 6.27 -14.18
CA PHE A 64 -1.60 4.94 -14.04
C PHE A 64 -1.28 4.01 -15.21
N ARG A 65 -1.40 4.51 -16.45
CA ARG A 65 -1.09 3.73 -17.65
C ARG A 65 0.39 3.36 -17.73
N GLU A 66 1.28 4.28 -17.35
CA GLU A 66 2.72 4.02 -17.29
C GLU A 66 3.09 2.97 -16.25
N ASN A 67 2.37 2.90 -15.12
CA ASN A 67 2.59 1.93 -14.05
C ASN A 67 1.88 0.58 -14.26
N THR A 68 1.24 0.34 -15.42
CA THR A 68 0.51 -0.91 -15.68
C THR A 68 1.44 -2.07 -16.06
N TYR A 69 2.64 -1.78 -16.55
CA TYR A 69 3.60 -2.77 -17.01
C TYR A 69 4.62 -3.15 -15.93
N ALA A 70 5.14 -4.37 -15.99
CA ALA A 70 6.16 -4.84 -15.07
C ALA A 70 7.49 -4.12 -15.31
N ASN A 71 8.09 -3.63 -14.23
CA ASN A 71 9.43 -3.05 -14.22
C ASN A 71 10.20 -3.59 -13.01
N TYR A 72 10.59 -4.86 -13.09
CA TYR A 72 11.33 -5.51 -12.02
C TYR A 72 12.73 -4.93 -11.92
N THR A 73 13.13 -4.57 -10.71
CA THR A 73 14.45 -4.02 -10.40
C THR A 73 15.20 -4.96 -9.45
N ILE A 74 16.44 -4.62 -9.18
CA ILE A 74 17.30 -5.33 -8.22
C ILE A 74 16.76 -5.06 -6.81
N ASP A 75 16.59 -6.12 -6.01
CA ASP A 75 16.28 -5.98 -4.60
C ASP A 75 17.51 -5.46 -3.84
N TYR A 76 17.32 -4.41 -3.06
CA TYR A 76 18.38 -3.77 -2.27
C TYR A 76 18.85 -4.61 -1.08
N THR A 77 18.10 -5.66 -0.70
CA THR A 77 18.47 -6.56 0.41
C THR A 77 19.31 -7.74 -0.07
N THR A 78 18.93 -8.36 -1.18
CA THR A 78 19.58 -9.57 -1.72
C THR A 78 20.58 -9.27 -2.83
N GLY A 79 20.44 -8.15 -3.54
CA GLY A 79 21.24 -7.82 -4.73
C GLY A 79 20.81 -8.57 -5.99
N ASP A 80 19.75 -9.38 -5.92
CA ASP A 80 19.25 -10.16 -7.05
C ASP A 80 18.16 -9.42 -7.82
N MET A 81 18.06 -9.71 -9.13
CA MET A 81 16.95 -9.22 -9.95
C MET A 81 15.63 -9.81 -9.44
N MET A 82 14.68 -8.95 -9.09
CA MET A 82 13.33 -9.41 -8.75
C MET A 82 12.66 -10.08 -9.96
N ASN A 83 11.84 -11.07 -9.67
CA ASN A 83 10.98 -11.71 -10.66
C ASN A 83 9.56 -11.87 -10.10
N PHE A 84 8.65 -12.38 -10.93
CA PHE A 84 7.26 -12.60 -10.53
C PHE A 84 7.14 -13.47 -9.27
N ALA A 85 7.89 -14.57 -9.17
CA ALA A 85 7.81 -15.49 -8.04
C ALA A 85 8.24 -14.83 -6.73
N THR A 86 9.33 -14.04 -6.75
CA THR A 86 9.82 -13.31 -5.59
C THR A 86 8.80 -12.27 -5.11
N VAL A 87 8.27 -11.44 -6.01
CA VAL A 87 7.26 -10.42 -5.66
C VAL A 87 5.96 -11.06 -5.17
N PHE A 88 5.53 -12.15 -5.82
CA PHE A 88 4.36 -12.92 -5.39
C PHE A 88 4.54 -13.49 -3.99
N GLY A 89 5.70 -14.08 -3.67
CA GLY A 89 5.98 -14.62 -2.34
C GLY A 89 5.88 -13.56 -1.23
N VAL A 90 6.41 -12.35 -1.49
CA VAL A 90 6.31 -11.22 -0.55
C VAL A 90 4.85 -10.80 -0.35
N LEU A 91 4.08 -10.62 -1.42
CA LEU A 91 2.67 -10.23 -1.33
C LEU A 91 1.80 -11.32 -0.68
N PHE A 92 2.06 -12.58 -1.00
CA PHE A 92 1.31 -13.74 -0.49
C PHE A 92 1.42 -13.84 1.04
N SER A 93 2.58 -13.48 1.60
CA SER A 93 2.76 -13.45 3.06
C SER A 93 1.72 -12.57 3.78
N SER A 94 1.23 -11.49 3.13
CA SER A 94 0.23 -10.57 3.69
C SER A 94 -1.16 -11.19 3.86
N ILE A 95 -1.52 -12.17 3.01
CA ILE A 95 -2.84 -12.84 3.04
C ILE A 95 -2.90 -13.89 4.16
N THR A 96 -1.75 -14.42 4.58
CA THR A 96 -1.61 -15.46 5.60
C THR A 96 -2.26 -15.08 6.95
N GLY A 97 -2.39 -13.78 7.25
CA GLY A 97 -3.01 -13.28 8.49
C GLY A 97 -4.54 -13.43 8.57
N LEU A 98 -5.24 -13.66 7.45
CA LEU A 98 -6.70 -13.83 7.44
C LEU A 98 -7.18 -15.09 8.18
N LEU A 99 -6.36 -16.15 8.15
CA LEU A 99 -6.66 -17.43 8.82
C LEU A 99 -6.55 -17.34 10.35
N ALA A 100 -5.63 -16.52 10.87
CA ALA A 100 -5.52 -16.28 12.32
C ALA A 100 -6.71 -15.46 12.86
N GLY A 101 -7.26 -14.55 12.06
CA GLY A 101 -8.43 -13.75 12.42
C GLY A 101 -9.72 -14.58 12.53
N ALA A 102 -9.92 -15.54 11.62
CA ALA A 102 -11.06 -16.46 11.69
C ALA A 102 -11.00 -17.39 12.92
N ASN A 103 -9.79 -17.82 13.30
CA ASN A 103 -9.58 -18.70 14.46
C ASN A 103 -9.74 -17.98 15.82
N MET A 104 -9.51 -16.66 15.90
CA MET A 104 -9.72 -15.87 17.13
C MET A 104 -11.15 -15.33 17.32
N SER A 105 -12.01 -15.40 16.30
CA SER A 105 -13.46 -15.09 16.45
C SER A 105 -14.25 -16.23 17.14
N GLY A 106 -13.60 -17.39 17.31
CA GLY A 106 -14.18 -18.64 17.81
C GLY A 106 -14.43 -18.67 19.32
N LYS A 107 -15.41 -17.90 19.80
CA LYS A 107 -16.24 -18.32 20.94
C LYS A 107 -17.64 -17.71 20.88
N LYS A 108 -18.44 -18.14 19.88
CA LYS A 108 -19.88 -17.87 19.87
C LYS A 108 -20.65 -19.04 20.48
N LYS A 109 -21.46 -18.72 21.50
CA LYS A 109 -22.57 -19.55 22.00
C LYS A 109 -23.63 -19.70 20.91
N GLN A 110 -23.45 -20.57 19.93
CA GLN A 110 -24.56 -21.07 19.12
C GLN A 110 -24.15 -22.38 18.45
N SER A 111 -24.29 -23.48 19.20
CA SER A 111 -24.40 -24.80 18.59
C SER A 111 -25.76 -24.86 17.89
N ILE A 112 -25.78 -24.93 16.57
CA ILE A 112 -26.98 -25.38 15.85
C ILE A 112 -27.10 -26.87 16.15
N GLN A 113 -28.06 -27.23 17.01
CA GLN A 113 -28.46 -28.61 17.22
C GLN A 113 -29.29 -29.03 15.99
N PHE A 114 -28.68 -29.79 15.09
CA PHE A 114 -29.46 -30.58 14.14
C PHE A 114 -29.95 -31.83 14.87
N ASN A 115 -31.23 -31.81 15.22
CA ASN A 115 -31.96 -33.00 15.62
C ASN A 115 -32.38 -33.69 14.32
N ILE A 116 -31.79 -34.86 14.04
CA ILE A 116 -32.28 -35.82 13.04
C ILE A 116 -32.77 -37.03 13.82
#